data_AF-A0A8D5UDE4-F1
#
_entry.id   AF-A0A8D5UDE4-F1
#
_cell.length_a   1.000
_cell.length_b   1.000
_cell.length_c   1.000
_cell.angle_alpha   90.00
_cell.angle_beta   90.00
_cell.angle_gamma   90.00
#
_symmetry.space_group_name_H-M   'P 1'
#
loop_
_entity.id
_entity.type
_entity.pdbx_description
1 polymer ?
#
loop_
_entity_poly.entity_id
_entity_poly.type
_entity_poly.pdbx_seq_one_letter_code
_entity_poly.pdbx_strand_id
1 'polypeptide(L)'
;MKRWVLRTVVTAMLACLLWIGSTPPAQALTPTDWQKKSIYFIMTDRFSDGDPTNNNYGGFASDKSDPRKWHGGDFQGIINQLNYIKGMGFNAIWITPVTMQKSVNAYHGYWTYDFYSVDGHLGSLAKLQELVQTAHSKGFPSCWTWWPTIRAISNPAAMPLRRLTNMIGITTTAMCKTGMISGGWKTGT
;
A
#
# COMPACT_ATOMS: atom_id res chain seq x y z
N MET A 1 -40.34 -29.78 7.78
CA MET A 1 -39.28 -29.49 6.78
C MET A 1 -38.80 -30.80 6.15
N LYS A 2 -38.67 -30.87 4.81
CA LYS A 2 -38.30 -32.10 4.09
C LYS A 2 -36.83 -32.46 4.38
N ARG A 3 -36.56 -33.70 4.80
CA ARG A 3 -35.22 -34.23 5.20
C ARG A 3 -34.10 -33.97 4.18
N TRP A 4 -34.44 -33.81 2.90
CA TRP A 4 -33.50 -33.51 1.83
C TRP A 4 -32.93 -32.09 1.89
N VAL A 5 -33.73 -31.11 2.31
CA VAL A 5 -33.30 -29.70 2.45
C VAL A 5 -32.25 -29.56 3.56
N LEU A 6 -32.44 -30.27 4.67
CA LEU A 6 -31.48 -30.25 5.79
C LEU A 6 -30.14 -30.86 5.38
N ARG A 7 -30.15 -31.92 4.56
CA ARG A 7 -28.92 -32.56 4.06
C ARG A 7 -28.13 -31.64 3.14
N THR A 8 -28.79 -30.94 2.23
CA THR A 8 -28.13 -30.00 1.31
C THR A 8 -27.55 -28.79 2.03
N VAL A 9 -28.26 -28.25 3.03
CA VAL A 9 -27.77 -27.12 3.83
C VAL A 9 -26.56 -27.52 4.67
N VAL A 10 -26.58 -28.70 5.30
CA VAL A 10 -25.46 -29.18 6.13
C VAL A 10 -24.21 -29.46 5.29
N THR A 11 -24.36 -30.04 4.09
CA THR A 11 -23.22 -30.27 3.18
C THR A 11 -22.65 -28.97 2.63
N ALA A 12 -23.49 -27.99 2.27
CA ALA A 12 -23.02 -26.67 1.85
C ALA A 12 -22.29 -25.93 2.99
N MET A 13 -22.77 -26.03 4.23
CA MET A 13 -22.11 -25.43 5.40
C MET A 13 -20.77 -26.09 5.72
N LEU A 14 -20.68 -27.42 5.66
CA LEU A 14 -19.41 -28.16 5.84
C LEU A 14 -18.39 -27.85 4.73
N ALA A 15 -18.83 -27.73 3.48
CA ALA A 15 -17.96 -27.31 2.38
C ALA A 15 -17.45 -25.87 2.56
N CYS A 16 -18.29 -24.97 3.09
CA CYS A 16 -17.91 -23.59 3.41
C CYS A 16 -16.91 -23.54 4.58
N LEU A 17 -17.12 -24.35 5.63
CA LEU A 17 -16.21 -24.49 6.78
C LEU A 17 -14.83 -25.03 6.39
N LEU A 18 -14.75 -25.90 5.37
CA LEU A 18 -13.49 -26.42 4.85
C LEU A 18 -12.72 -25.41 3.98
N TRP A 19 -13.40 -24.41 3.41
CA TRP A 19 -12.77 -23.36 2.60
C TRP A 19 -12.27 -22.16 3.42
N ILE A 20 -12.83 -21.93 4.61
CA ILE A 20 -12.45 -20.78 5.47
C ILE A 20 -11.06 -20.98 6.12
N GLY A 21 -10.54 -22.22 6.18
CA GLY A 21 -9.32 -22.55 6.91
C GLY A 21 -7.98 -22.34 6.18
N SER A 22 -7.97 -21.98 4.89
CA SER A 22 -6.76 -22.07 4.05
C SER A 22 -6.15 -20.75 3.61
N THR A 23 -6.49 -19.60 4.21
CA THR A 23 -5.75 -18.36 3.94
C THR A 23 -4.52 -18.28 4.84
N PRO A 24 -3.29 -18.51 4.33
CA PRO A 24 -2.10 -18.29 5.14
C PRO A 24 -2.06 -16.81 5.59
N PRO A 25 -1.68 -16.53 6.84
CA PRO A 25 -1.51 -15.16 7.29
C PRO A 25 -0.45 -14.46 6.40
N ALA A 26 -0.71 -13.22 6.01
CA ALA A 26 0.28 -12.43 5.30
C ALA A 26 1.47 -12.15 6.24
N GLN A 27 2.54 -12.95 6.11
CA GLN A 27 3.77 -12.76 6.87
C GLN A 27 4.52 -11.52 6.35
N ALA A 28 4.80 -10.58 7.25
CA ALA A 28 5.74 -9.51 6.93
C ALA A 28 7.15 -10.09 6.77
N LEU A 29 7.92 -9.55 5.81
CA LEU A 29 9.32 -9.92 5.64
C LEU A 29 10.15 -9.53 6.86
N THR A 30 11.07 -10.40 7.26
CA THR A 30 12.03 -10.11 8.34
C THR A 30 13.10 -9.11 7.86
N PRO A 31 13.82 -8.42 8.77
CA PRO A 31 14.92 -7.54 8.37
C PRO A 31 15.99 -8.24 7.50
N THR A 32 16.28 -9.52 7.77
CA THR A 32 17.19 -10.34 6.97
C THR A 32 16.64 -10.68 5.58
N ASP A 33 15.32 -10.74 5.42
CA ASP A 33 14.69 -10.92 4.10
C ASP A 33 14.76 -9.63 3.29
N TRP A 34 14.66 -8.46 3.93
CA TRP A 34 14.79 -7.15 3.29
C TRP A 34 16.21 -6.86 2.79
N GLN A 35 17.24 -7.31 3.51
CA GLN A 35 18.64 -7.18 3.06
C GLN A 35 18.92 -7.88 1.73
N LYS A 36 18.11 -8.87 1.36
CA LYS A 36 18.21 -9.59 0.09
C LYS A 36 17.42 -8.91 -1.04
N LYS A 37 16.78 -7.76 -0.77
CA LYS A 37 15.98 -7.03 -1.74
C LYS A 37 16.78 -5.93 -2.43
N SER A 38 16.53 -5.79 -3.73
CA SER A 38 16.95 -4.64 -4.53
C SER A 38 15.71 -3.79 -4.80
N ILE A 39 15.73 -2.54 -4.33
CA ILE A 39 14.58 -1.64 -4.33
C ILE A 39 14.68 -0.68 -5.51
N TYR A 40 13.63 -0.59 -6.31
CA TYR A 40 13.47 0.41 -7.35
C TYR A 40 12.64 1.59 -6.81
N PHE A 41 13.27 2.75 -6.66
CA PHE A 41 12.57 3.97 -6.24
C PHE A 41 11.88 4.65 -7.42
N ILE A 42 10.62 5.02 -7.24
CA ILE A 42 9.71 5.55 -8.24
C ILE A 42 9.14 6.87 -7.72
N MET A 43 9.44 7.96 -8.42
CA MET A 43 8.66 9.18 -8.30
C MET A 43 7.42 9.02 -9.17
N THR A 44 6.27 8.72 -8.55
CA THR A 44 5.06 8.24 -9.24
C THR A 44 4.69 9.13 -10.43
N ASP A 45 4.60 10.45 -10.22
CA ASP A 45 4.26 11.44 -11.24
C ASP A 45 5.22 11.46 -12.45
N ARG A 46 6.46 11.01 -12.32
CA ARG A 46 7.48 11.05 -13.39
C ARG A 46 7.76 9.72 -14.05
N PHE A 47 7.09 8.67 -13.63
CA PHE A 47 7.44 7.33 -14.09
C PHE A 47 6.72 6.93 -15.37
N SER A 48 5.39 6.87 -15.35
CA SER A 48 4.58 6.51 -16.51
C SER A 48 3.15 6.99 -16.29
N ASP A 49 2.60 7.67 -17.29
CA ASP A 49 1.18 8.07 -17.37
C ASP A 49 0.39 6.90 -17.99
N GLY A 50 -0.48 6.30 -17.19
CA GLY A 50 -1.24 5.10 -17.55
C GLY A 50 -2.75 5.34 -17.64
N ASP A 51 -3.25 6.43 -17.05
CA ASP A 51 -4.63 6.87 -17.08
C ASP A 51 -4.71 8.40 -17.21
N PRO A 52 -4.76 8.93 -18.45
CA PRO A 52 -4.80 10.37 -18.67
C PRO A 52 -6.05 11.06 -18.12
N THR A 53 -7.09 10.32 -17.69
CA THR A 53 -8.34 10.91 -17.19
C THR A 53 -8.18 11.58 -15.83
N ASN A 54 -7.12 11.23 -15.09
CA ASN A 54 -6.83 11.77 -13.76
C ASN A 54 -5.82 12.96 -13.77
N ASN A 55 -5.27 13.30 -14.95
CA ASN A 55 -4.21 14.29 -15.13
C ASN A 55 -4.57 15.74 -14.77
N ASN A 56 -5.86 16.04 -14.55
CA ASN A 56 -6.34 17.38 -14.19
C ASN A 56 -7.20 17.36 -12.91
N TYR A 57 -6.86 16.45 -11.99
CA TYR A 57 -7.59 16.32 -10.73
C TYR A 57 -7.56 17.64 -9.93
N GLY A 58 -8.72 18.04 -9.38
CA GLY A 58 -8.82 19.27 -8.59
C GLY A 58 -8.53 20.57 -9.36
N GLY A 59 -8.50 20.54 -10.69
CA GLY A 59 -8.21 21.70 -11.55
C GLY A 59 -6.71 22.00 -11.71
N PHE A 60 -5.83 21.09 -11.28
CA PHE A 60 -4.38 21.20 -11.48
C PHE A 60 -3.97 20.35 -12.68
N ALA A 61 -3.99 20.95 -13.88
CA ALA A 61 -3.64 20.23 -15.10
C ALA A 61 -2.15 19.86 -15.13
N SER A 62 -1.87 18.66 -15.65
CA SER A 62 -0.51 18.24 -15.96
C SER A 62 0.08 19.03 -17.13
N ASP A 63 1.38 19.28 -17.06
CA ASP A 63 2.15 20.03 -18.04
C ASP A 63 3.60 19.54 -17.99
N LYS A 64 3.94 18.68 -18.95
CA LYS A 64 5.25 18.04 -19.07
C LYS A 64 6.36 19.04 -19.44
N SER A 65 6.03 20.24 -19.89
CA SER A 65 7.01 21.28 -20.22
C SER A 65 7.54 22.01 -18.98
N ASP A 66 6.78 22.02 -17.89
CA ASP A 66 7.18 22.65 -16.62
C ASP A 66 7.58 21.56 -15.60
N PRO A 67 8.87 21.49 -15.19
CA PRO A 67 9.33 20.49 -14.22
C PRO A 67 8.71 20.66 -12.83
N ARG A 68 8.06 21.79 -12.53
CA ARG A 68 7.39 22.04 -11.24
C ARG A 68 5.95 21.57 -11.20
N LYS A 69 5.34 21.23 -12.33
CA LYS A 69 3.96 20.78 -12.40
C LYS A 69 3.85 19.26 -12.38
N TRP A 70 2.61 18.79 -12.26
CA TRP A 70 2.24 17.40 -12.50
C TRP A 70 2.58 17.01 -13.94
N HIS A 71 3.14 15.82 -14.13
CA HIS A 71 3.48 15.26 -15.44
C HIS A 71 2.55 14.10 -15.83
N GLY A 72 1.70 13.64 -14.90
CA GLY A 72 0.63 12.68 -15.15
C GLY A 72 1.00 11.23 -14.86
N GLY A 73 2.13 10.98 -14.21
CA GLY A 73 2.46 9.62 -13.79
C GLY A 73 1.58 9.13 -12.65
N ASP A 74 1.11 7.89 -12.74
CA ASP A 74 0.03 7.37 -11.91
C ASP A 74 0.22 5.88 -11.54
N PHE A 75 -0.69 5.34 -10.72
CA PHE A 75 -0.65 3.93 -10.32
C PHE A 75 -0.88 2.96 -11.47
N GLN A 76 -1.68 3.32 -12.47
CA GLN A 76 -1.90 2.48 -13.65
C GLN A 76 -0.61 2.36 -14.48
N GLY A 77 0.14 3.44 -14.63
CA GLY A 77 1.45 3.45 -15.26
C GLY A 77 2.44 2.55 -14.53
N ILE A 78 2.44 2.57 -13.20
CA ILE A 78 3.26 1.63 -12.42
C ILE A 78 2.85 0.18 -12.68
N ILE A 79 1.54 -0.13 -12.62
CA ILE A 79 1.01 -1.48 -12.90
C ILE A 79 1.49 -1.98 -14.26
N ASN A 80 1.40 -1.14 -15.28
CA ASN A 80 1.80 -1.47 -16.66
C ASN A 80 3.30 -1.81 -16.76
N GLN A 81 4.15 -1.20 -15.93
CA GLN A 81 5.61 -1.32 -15.98
C GLN A 81 6.20 -2.28 -14.94
N LEU A 82 5.39 -2.99 -14.14
CA LEU A 82 5.92 -3.95 -13.14
C LEU A 82 6.79 -5.04 -13.77
N ASN A 83 6.49 -5.46 -15.01
CA ASN A 83 7.32 -6.41 -15.75
C ASN A 83 8.66 -5.80 -16.16
N TYR A 84 8.69 -4.52 -16.55
CA TYR A 84 9.92 -3.79 -16.88
C TYR A 84 10.85 -3.71 -15.67
N ILE A 85 10.30 -3.33 -14.51
CA ILE A 85 11.05 -3.25 -13.25
C ILE A 85 11.63 -4.62 -12.87
N LYS A 86 10.82 -5.67 -12.99
CA LYS A 86 11.27 -7.05 -12.72
C LYS A 86 12.33 -7.51 -13.72
N GLY A 87 12.22 -7.15 -14.99
CA GLY A 87 13.20 -7.46 -16.04
C GLY A 87 14.58 -6.86 -15.78
N MET A 88 14.65 -5.72 -15.09
CA MET A 88 15.90 -5.12 -14.62
C MET A 88 16.52 -5.83 -13.41
N GLY A 89 15.83 -6.82 -12.81
CA GLY A 89 16.31 -7.57 -11.65
C GLY A 89 15.93 -6.97 -10.28
N PHE A 90 15.13 -5.89 -10.25
CA PHE A 90 14.59 -5.37 -9.00
C PHE A 90 13.47 -6.26 -8.48
N ASN A 91 13.43 -6.44 -7.17
CA ASN A 91 12.49 -7.34 -6.50
C ASN A 91 11.69 -6.64 -5.40
N ALA A 92 11.77 -5.31 -5.30
CA ALA A 92 10.94 -4.46 -4.46
C ALA A 92 10.77 -3.09 -5.14
N ILE A 93 9.65 -2.42 -4.91
CA ILE A 93 9.38 -1.06 -5.41
C ILE A 93 9.15 -0.10 -4.26
N TRP A 94 9.61 1.14 -4.39
CA TRP A 94 9.30 2.24 -3.47
C TRP A 94 8.68 3.39 -4.24
N ILE A 95 7.45 3.80 -3.88
CA ILE A 95 6.76 4.95 -4.47
C ILE A 95 6.75 6.19 -3.56
N THR A 96 6.63 7.37 -4.16
CA THR A 96 6.36 8.64 -3.45
C THR A 96 5.06 8.60 -2.63
N PRO A 97 4.85 9.52 -1.67
CA PRO A 97 3.64 9.51 -0.85
C PRO A 97 2.36 9.58 -1.69
N VAL A 98 1.38 8.79 -1.26
CA VAL A 98 0.09 8.62 -1.97
C VAL A 98 -1.03 9.52 -1.44
N THR A 99 -0.77 10.25 -0.36
CA THR A 99 -1.77 11.06 0.35
C THR A 99 -2.20 12.25 -0.50
N MET A 100 -3.44 12.71 -0.32
CA MET A 100 -4.00 13.85 -1.03
C MET A 100 -3.18 15.12 -0.81
N GLN A 101 -2.89 15.82 -1.91
CA GLN A 101 -2.17 17.08 -1.97
C GLN A 101 -3.13 18.23 -2.33
N LYS A 102 -2.69 19.47 -2.08
CA LYS A 102 -3.46 20.68 -2.42
C LYS A 102 -2.59 21.78 -3.02
N SER A 103 -1.87 21.45 -4.10
CA SER A 103 -1.09 22.41 -4.88
C SER A 103 -0.76 21.88 -6.28
N VAL A 104 -0.70 22.80 -7.25
CA VAL A 104 -0.24 22.51 -8.62
C VAL A 104 1.22 22.04 -8.69
N ASN A 105 2.02 22.35 -7.65
CA ASN A 105 3.43 21.96 -7.58
C ASN A 105 3.69 20.78 -6.61
N ALA A 106 2.64 20.14 -6.08
CA ALA A 106 2.78 19.04 -5.11
C ALA A 106 2.98 17.65 -5.75
N TYR A 107 3.46 17.60 -7.00
CA TYR A 107 3.67 16.36 -7.76
C TYR A 107 4.55 15.32 -7.05
N HIS A 108 5.43 15.79 -6.15
CA HIS A 108 6.33 14.94 -5.37
C HIS A 108 5.65 14.25 -4.17
N GLY A 109 4.44 14.67 -3.79
CA GLY A 109 3.62 14.02 -2.74
C GLY A 109 3.92 14.44 -1.30
N TYR A 110 4.83 15.39 -1.04
CA TYR A 110 5.28 15.74 0.32
C TYR A 110 4.58 16.98 0.92
N TRP A 111 3.55 17.51 0.28
CA TRP A 111 2.73 18.63 0.76
C TRP A 111 1.30 18.15 1.08
N THR A 112 1.23 17.14 1.95
CA THR A 112 -0.01 16.47 2.31
C THR A 112 -1.04 17.45 2.85
N TYR A 113 -2.22 17.43 2.24
CA TYR A 113 -3.40 18.15 2.69
C TYR A 113 -4.31 17.26 3.53
N ASP A 114 -4.49 16.00 3.10
CA ASP A 114 -5.27 15.00 3.83
C ASP A 114 -4.55 13.65 3.83
N PHE A 115 -4.23 13.16 5.03
CA PHE A 115 -3.54 11.88 5.24
C PHE A 115 -4.44 10.66 5.08
N TYR A 116 -5.76 10.84 5.04
CA TYR A 116 -6.76 9.76 4.97
C TYR A 116 -7.32 9.55 3.56
N SER A 117 -6.91 10.37 2.60
CA SER A 117 -7.35 10.28 1.20
C SER A 117 -6.16 10.04 0.28
N VAL A 118 -6.39 9.29 -0.80
CA VAL A 118 -5.42 9.13 -1.90
C VAL A 118 -5.51 10.36 -2.80
N ASP A 119 -4.37 10.84 -3.30
CA ASP A 119 -4.36 11.91 -4.28
C ASP A 119 -4.95 11.45 -5.61
N GLY A 120 -5.96 12.18 -6.10
CA GLY A 120 -6.67 11.83 -7.30
C GLY A 120 -5.82 11.89 -8.57
N HIS A 121 -4.72 12.65 -8.61
CA HIS A 121 -3.78 12.61 -9.76
C HIS A 121 -3.08 11.27 -9.89
N LEU A 122 -2.89 10.54 -8.78
CA LEU A 122 -2.21 9.24 -8.80
C LEU A 122 -3.21 8.10 -9.08
N GLY A 123 -4.48 8.33 -8.78
CA GLY A 123 -5.58 7.39 -8.98
C GLY A 123 -6.47 7.25 -7.74
N SER A 124 -7.33 6.23 -7.76
CA SER A 124 -8.24 5.95 -6.64
C SER A 124 -7.63 5.01 -5.60
N LEU A 125 -8.24 4.92 -4.42
CA LEU A 125 -7.90 3.91 -3.41
C LEU A 125 -8.01 2.48 -3.98
N ALA A 126 -9.03 2.21 -4.79
CA ALA A 126 -9.19 0.91 -5.45
C ALA A 126 -8.01 0.61 -6.39
N LYS A 127 -7.55 1.61 -7.15
CA LYS A 127 -6.38 1.45 -8.04
C LYS A 127 -5.09 1.22 -7.25
N LEU A 128 -4.93 1.88 -6.10
CA LEU A 128 -3.80 1.62 -5.21
C LEU A 128 -3.82 0.18 -4.64
N GLN A 129 -5.00 -0.33 -4.28
CA GLN A 129 -5.17 -1.73 -3.86
C GLN A 129 -4.84 -2.70 -4.99
N GLU A 130 -5.27 -2.40 -6.21
CA GLU A 130 -4.95 -3.17 -7.42
C GLU A 130 -3.44 -3.19 -7.69
N LEU A 131 -2.75 -2.04 -7.55
CA LEU A 131 -1.29 -1.96 -7.68
C LEU A 131 -0.60 -2.90 -6.69
N VAL A 132 -1.00 -2.86 -5.41
CA VAL A 132 -0.45 -3.74 -4.36
C VAL A 132 -0.68 -5.21 -4.71
N GLN A 133 -1.90 -5.58 -5.07
CA GLN A 133 -2.25 -6.97 -5.40
C GLN A 133 -1.47 -7.45 -6.64
N THR A 134 -1.37 -6.61 -7.67
CA THR A 134 -0.64 -6.94 -8.89
C THR A 134 0.85 -7.06 -8.63
N ALA A 135 1.44 -6.16 -7.84
CA ALA A 135 2.83 -6.24 -7.42
C ALA A 135 3.11 -7.54 -6.65
N HIS A 136 2.26 -7.90 -5.68
CA HIS A 136 2.38 -9.16 -4.94
C HIS A 136 2.28 -10.39 -5.86
N SER A 137 1.32 -10.40 -6.80
CA SER A 137 1.18 -11.50 -7.77
C SER A 137 2.42 -11.69 -8.65
N LYS A 138 3.19 -10.62 -8.86
CA LYS A 138 4.44 -10.63 -9.63
C LYS A 138 5.68 -10.92 -8.77
N GLY A 139 5.53 -11.14 -7.47
CA GLY A 139 6.61 -11.47 -6.55
C GLY A 139 7.33 -10.27 -5.94
N PHE A 140 6.78 -9.06 -6.07
CA PHE A 140 7.22 -7.93 -5.27
C PHE A 140 6.67 -8.10 -3.84
N PRO A 141 7.50 -8.04 -2.80
CA PRO A 141 7.04 -8.08 -1.42
C PRO A 141 6.32 -6.78 -1.06
N SER A 142 5.52 -6.82 0.01
CA SER A 142 4.88 -5.64 0.59
C SER A 142 5.95 -4.68 1.10
N CYS A 143 6.39 -3.77 0.25
CA CYS A 143 7.43 -2.80 0.53
C CYS A 143 6.89 -1.62 1.32
N TRP A 144 7.72 -1.17 2.26
CA TRP A 144 7.54 -0.23 3.36
C TRP A 144 6.96 1.15 3.06
N THR A 145 6.51 1.41 1.84
CA THR A 145 6.30 2.78 1.40
C THR A 145 4.86 3.09 1.63
N TRP A 146 4.64 3.72 2.77
CA TRP A 146 3.33 4.15 3.23
C TRP A 146 2.38 3.01 3.57
N TRP A 147 2.78 1.73 3.69
CA TRP A 147 1.83 0.67 4.10
C TRP A 147 1.03 1.00 5.38
N PRO A 148 1.61 1.60 6.44
CA PRO A 148 0.83 2.07 7.58
C PRO A 148 -0.22 3.12 7.19
N THR A 149 0.09 4.02 6.27
CA THR A 149 -0.82 5.06 5.76
C THR A 149 -1.80 4.52 4.73
N ILE A 150 -1.41 3.62 3.84
CA ILE A 150 -2.30 2.89 2.93
C ILE A 150 -3.28 2.05 3.75
N ARG A 151 -2.82 1.39 4.82
CA ARG A 151 -3.67 0.69 5.79
C ARG A 151 -4.57 1.66 6.56
N ALA A 152 -4.09 2.84 6.91
CA ALA A 152 -4.90 3.87 7.55
C ALA A 152 -6.00 4.43 6.64
N ILE A 153 -5.65 4.73 5.38
CA ILE A 153 -6.56 5.18 4.33
C ILE A 153 -7.59 4.08 4.01
N SER A 154 -7.16 2.82 3.91
CA SER A 154 -8.05 1.69 3.59
C SER A 154 -8.85 1.15 4.79
N ASN A 155 -8.42 1.41 6.01
CA ASN A 155 -9.12 1.02 7.24
C ASN A 155 -8.93 2.08 8.34
N PRO A 156 -9.76 3.14 8.35
CA PRO A 156 -9.66 4.22 9.34
C PRO A 156 -9.84 3.73 10.79
N ALA A 157 -10.57 2.63 10.99
CA ALA A 157 -10.79 2.02 12.31
C ALA A 157 -9.56 1.28 12.87
N ALA A 158 -8.55 0.99 12.05
CA ALA A 158 -7.31 0.34 12.46
C ALA A 158 -6.30 1.31 13.12
N MET A 159 -6.61 2.61 13.21
CA MET A 159 -5.81 3.58 13.95
C MET A 159 -6.40 3.82 15.34
N PRO A 160 -5.81 3.26 16.42
CA PRO A 160 -6.22 3.62 17.76
C PRO A 160 -5.76 5.05 18.05
N LEU A 161 -6.71 5.98 18.17
CA LEU A 161 -6.51 7.21 18.94
C LEU A 161 -6.02 6.79 20.33
N ARG A 162 -4.81 7.22 20.72
CA ARG A 162 -4.24 6.97 22.06
C ARG A 162 -5.30 7.20 23.15
N ARG A 163 -5.81 6.11 23.75
CA ARG A 163 -6.21 6.13 25.17
C ARG A 163 -5.08 5.51 25.96
N LEU A 164 -4.34 6.38 26.63
CA LEU A 164 -3.42 6.04 27.69
C LEU A 164 -4.20 5.42 28.86
N THR A 165 -3.54 4.48 29.54
CA THR A 165 -3.87 3.81 30.82
C THR A 165 -4.61 2.48 30.73
N ASN A 166 -4.10 1.56 31.56
CA ASN A 166 -4.16 0.10 31.52
C ASN A 166 -5.55 -0.54 31.67
N MET A 167 -5.52 -1.88 31.49
CA MET A 167 -6.43 -2.92 32.03
C MET A 167 -7.55 -3.36 31.07
N ILE A 168 -7.73 -4.62 30.64
CA ILE A 168 -7.17 -5.94 30.95
C ILE A 168 -7.31 -6.79 29.67
N GLY A 169 -6.19 -7.36 29.19
CA GLY A 169 -6.12 -8.61 28.43
C GLY A 169 -6.91 -8.79 27.12
N ILE A 170 -6.49 -8.17 26.01
CA ILE A 170 -6.72 -8.72 24.65
C ILE A 170 -5.48 -8.44 23.75
N THR A 171 -4.72 -9.51 23.50
CA THR A 171 -3.75 -9.78 22.42
C THR A 171 -2.83 -8.67 21.91
N THR A 172 -1.67 -8.57 22.56
CA THR A 172 -0.45 -7.88 22.13
C THR A 172 0.31 -8.66 21.04
N THR A 173 -0.28 -8.86 19.85
CA THR A 173 0.42 -9.54 18.73
C THR A 173 0.51 -8.70 17.44
N ALA A 174 -0.09 -7.53 17.40
CA ALA A 174 -0.12 -6.71 16.17
C ALA A 174 0.54 -5.35 16.36
N MET A 175 1.77 -5.28 16.89
CA MET A 175 2.58 -4.07 16.82
C MET A 175 4.04 -4.41 17.08
N CYS A 176 4.81 -4.48 15.99
CA CYS A 176 6.20 -4.03 15.91
C CYS A 176 7.05 -4.25 17.18
N LYS A 177 7.37 -5.52 17.50
CA LYS A 177 8.43 -5.82 18.47
C LYS A 177 9.31 -6.95 17.96
N THR A 178 10.24 -6.60 17.09
CA THR A 178 11.60 -7.16 17.07
C THR A 178 12.50 -6.28 16.20
N GLY A 179 13.23 -5.38 16.87
CA GLY A 179 14.59 -5.02 16.48
C GLY A 179 14.78 -4.02 15.35
N MET A 180 14.34 -2.77 15.51
CA MET A 180 14.92 -1.66 14.73
C MET A 180 14.81 -0.29 15.43
N ILE A 181 14.90 -0.23 16.78
CA ILE A 181 15.26 0.98 17.52
C ILE A 181 16.02 0.58 18.80
N SER A 182 17.25 0.07 18.65
CA SER A 182 18.19 -0.07 19.77
C SER A 182 19.64 0.23 19.38
N GLY A 183 19.88 0.77 18.18
CA GLY A 183 21.14 1.41 17.84
C GLY A 183 21.13 2.82 18.38
N GLY A 184 21.62 2.99 19.61
CA GLY A 184 21.88 4.32 20.15
C GLY A 184 22.78 5.10 19.20
N TRP A 185 22.36 6.31 18.86
CA TRP A 185 23.24 7.33 18.31
C TRP A 185 24.26 7.66 19.40
N LYS A 186 25.43 7.00 19.37
CA LYS A 186 26.61 7.52 20.06
C LYS A 186 27.12 8.67 19.21
N THR A 187 26.83 9.89 19.63
CA THR A 187 27.56 11.08 19.17
C THR A 187 29.01 10.90 19.61
N GLY A 188 29.92 10.79 18.65
CA GLY A 188 31.35 10.78 18.92
C GLY A 188 31.83 12.18 19.28
N THR A 189 32.31 12.31 20.51
CA THR A 189 33.44 13.16 20.94
C THR A 189 34.19 12.37 21.99
#